data_AF-A0A9D6LEP6-F1
#
_entry.id   AF-A0A9D6LEP6-F1
#
_cell.length_a   1.000
_cell.length_b   1.000
_cell.length_c   1.000
_cell.angle_alpha   90.00
_cell.angle_beta   90.00
_cell.angle_gamma   90.00
#
_symmetry.space_group_name_H-M   'P 1'
#
loop_
_entity.id
_entity.type
_entity.pdbx_description
1 polymer ?
#
loop_
_entity_poly.entity_id
_entity_poly.type
_entity_poly.pdbx_seq_one_letter_code
_entity_poly.pdbx_strand_id
1 'polypeptide(L)'
;METILGLLERKNLCFRSFNKLCFDFLAEIAKGETRGLEEFQRKRESLIKVLEQLEFEVNHCLREMGTDPAIAREERSRVEGFLREKDALVKSIVDLDLQILAHIDRIKDETIHKLQSLQSGRKTVNAYRSPLDSVEAAEGTKILDHEA
;
A
#
# COMPACT_ATOMS: atom_id res chain seq x y z
N MET A 1 9.01 0.02 -37.01
CA MET A 1 7.84 0.69 -36.41
C MET A 1 6.89 -0.28 -35.69
N GLU A 2 6.47 -1.38 -36.31
CA GLU A 2 5.64 -2.42 -35.65
C GLU A 2 6.22 -2.91 -34.31
N THR A 3 7.54 -3.07 -34.19
CA THR A 3 8.21 -3.42 -32.93
C THR A 3 7.94 -2.41 -31.81
N ILE A 4 8.03 -1.10 -32.09
CA ILE A 4 7.75 -0.04 -31.11
C ILE A 4 6.27 -0.07 -30.71
N LEU A 5 5.37 -0.21 -31.68
CA LEU A 5 3.93 -0.27 -31.40
C LEU A 5 3.60 -1.46 -30.50
N GLY A 6 4.20 -2.63 -30.76
CA GLY A 6 4.06 -3.81 -29.88
C GLY A 6 4.64 -3.59 -28.49
N LEU A 7 5.77 -2.90 -28.35
CA LEU A 7 6.35 -2.56 -27.05
C LEU A 7 5.45 -1.59 -26.26
N LEU A 8 4.90 -0.56 -26.91
CA LEU A 8 3.98 0.39 -26.29
C LEU A 8 2.68 -0.29 -25.83
N GLU A 9 2.14 -1.19 -26.65
CA GLU A 9 0.96 -1.98 -26.28
C GLU A 9 1.24 -2.89 -25.06
N ARG A 10 2.36 -3.62 -25.07
CA ARG A 10 2.79 -4.44 -23.91
C ARG A 10 2.96 -3.59 -22.65
N LYS A 11 3.50 -2.38 -22.79
CA LYS A 11 3.66 -1.44 -21.68
C LYS A 11 2.30 -1.01 -21.12
N ASN A 12 1.34 -0.67 -21.99
CA ASN A 12 -0.03 -0.34 -21.56
C ASN A 12 -0.73 -1.53 -20.91
N LEU A 13 -0.53 -2.75 -21.40
CA LEU A 13 -1.06 -3.95 -20.76
C LEU A 13 -0.50 -4.13 -19.33
N CYS A 14 0.78 -3.86 -19.14
CA CYS A 14 1.41 -3.89 -17.82
C CYS A 14 0.81 -2.81 -16.90
N PHE A 15 0.62 -1.58 -17.39
CA PHE A 15 -0.06 -0.53 -16.64
C PHE A 15 -1.51 -0.87 -16.29
N ARG A 16 -2.29 -1.50 -17.20
CA ARG A 16 -3.64 -1.98 -16.89
C ARG A 16 -3.62 -3.02 -15.77
N SER A 17 -2.65 -3.93 -15.81
CA SER A 17 -2.46 -4.94 -14.76
C SER A 17 -2.11 -4.31 -13.41
N PHE A 18 -1.26 -3.28 -13.41
CA PHE A 18 -0.92 -2.51 -12.22
C PHE A 18 -2.14 -1.76 -11.68
N ASN A 19 -2.85 -1.03 -12.54
CA ASN A 19 -4.07 -0.32 -12.15
C ASN A 19 -5.10 -1.25 -11.50
N LYS A 20 -5.32 -2.42 -12.11
CA LYS A 20 -6.19 -3.46 -11.54
C LYS A 20 -5.69 -3.95 -10.17
N LEU A 21 -4.39 -4.22 -10.04
CA LEU A 21 -3.80 -4.62 -8.77
C LEU A 21 -4.06 -3.58 -7.66
N CYS A 22 -3.88 -2.29 -7.95
CA CYS A 22 -4.18 -1.21 -7.00
C CYS A 22 -5.68 -1.14 -6.68
N PHE A 23 -6.55 -1.27 -7.68
CA PHE A 23 -8.00 -1.24 -7.47
C PHE A 23 -8.47 -2.41 -6.58
N ASP A 24 -8.03 -3.63 -6.88
CA ASP A 24 -8.40 -4.83 -6.14
C ASP A 24 -7.91 -4.73 -4.68
N PHE A 25 -6.66 -4.29 -4.47
CA PHE A 25 -6.12 -4.11 -3.13
C PHE A 25 -6.77 -2.96 -2.36
N LEU A 26 -7.16 -1.87 -3.03
CA LEU A 26 -7.94 -0.79 -2.41
C LEU A 26 -9.27 -1.32 -1.85
N ALA A 27 -9.94 -2.21 -2.59
CA ALA A 27 -11.19 -2.82 -2.13
C ALA A 27 -11.01 -3.73 -0.91
N GLU A 28 -9.86 -4.41 -0.79
CA GLU A 28 -9.50 -5.21 0.40
C GLU A 28 -9.20 -4.30 1.59
N ILE A 29 -8.30 -3.33 1.42
CA ILE A 29 -7.86 -2.49 2.54
C ILE A 29 -8.95 -1.53 3.03
N ALA A 30 -9.90 -1.15 2.18
CA ALA A 30 -11.08 -0.39 2.58
C ALA A 30 -11.95 -1.15 3.61
N LYS A 31 -11.87 -2.48 3.66
CA LYS A 31 -12.54 -3.33 4.67
C LYS A 31 -11.71 -3.50 5.96
N GLY A 32 -10.52 -2.89 6.02
CA GLY A 32 -9.55 -3.08 7.11
C GLY A 32 -8.75 -4.38 7.00
N GLU A 33 -8.82 -5.08 5.86
CA GLU A 33 -8.07 -6.32 5.64
C GLU A 33 -6.64 -5.99 5.16
N THR A 34 -5.64 -6.30 5.99
CA THR A 34 -4.22 -6.00 5.68
C THR A 34 -3.39 -7.23 5.33
N ARG A 35 -3.97 -8.44 5.36
CA ARG A 35 -3.26 -9.70 5.12
C ARG A 35 -2.60 -9.76 3.74
N GLY A 36 -3.21 -9.13 2.74
CA GLY A 36 -2.71 -9.08 1.37
C GLY A 36 -1.57 -8.08 1.14
N LEU A 37 -1.20 -7.24 2.12
CA LEU A 37 -0.28 -6.11 1.90
C LEU A 37 1.09 -6.53 1.35
N GLU A 38 1.68 -7.59 1.90
CA GLU A 38 2.98 -8.06 1.42
C GLU A 38 2.90 -8.64 0.01
N GLU A 39 1.83 -9.37 -0.30
CA GLU A 39 1.62 -9.93 -1.64
C GLU A 39 1.37 -8.83 -2.67
N PHE A 40 0.54 -7.84 -2.32
CA PHE A 40 0.34 -6.63 -3.10
C PHE A 40 1.68 -5.95 -3.39
N GLN A 41 2.50 -5.72 -2.36
CA GLN A 41 3.80 -5.08 -2.51
C GLN A 41 4.74 -5.86 -3.42
N ARG A 42 4.83 -7.19 -3.26
CA ARG A 42 5.65 -8.05 -4.13
C ARG A 42 5.20 -8.00 -5.59
N LYS A 43 3.88 -8.09 -5.83
CA LYS A 43 3.31 -8.00 -7.18
C LYS A 43 3.58 -6.62 -7.79
N ARG A 44 3.44 -5.55 -7.00
CA ARG A 44 3.74 -4.17 -7.41
C ARG A 44 5.19 -4.02 -7.85
N GLU A 45 6.13 -4.48 -7.04
CA GLU A 45 7.56 -4.44 -7.38
C GLU A 45 7.88 -5.24 -8.64
N SER A 46 7.25 -6.41 -8.81
CA SER A 46 7.41 -7.20 -10.04
C SER A 46 6.91 -6.45 -11.28
N LEU A 47 5.78 -5.76 -11.20
CA LEU A 47 5.23 -4.98 -12.31
C LEU A 47 6.13 -3.77 -12.64
N ILE A 48 6.68 -3.10 -11.63
CA ILE A 48 7.64 -2.00 -11.82
C ILE A 48 8.87 -2.50 -12.58
N LYS A 49 9.45 -3.64 -12.20
CA LYS A 49 10.60 -4.23 -12.90
C LYS A 49 10.29 -4.53 -14.37
N VAL A 50 9.09 -5.04 -14.66
CA VAL A 50 8.65 -5.28 -16.04
C VAL A 50 8.49 -3.97 -16.80
N LEU A 51 7.92 -2.93 -16.18
CA LEU A 51 7.80 -1.60 -16.80
C LEU A 51 9.16 -0.96 -17.09
N GLU A 52 10.13 -1.08 -16.17
CA GLU A 52 11.50 -0.59 -16.36
C GLU A 52 12.19 -1.31 -17.52
N GLN A 53 12.04 -2.63 -17.62
CA GLN A 53 12.56 -3.42 -18.73
C GLN A 53 11.92 -3.02 -20.06
N LEU A 54 10.60 -2.87 -20.11
CA LEU A 54 9.89 -2.43 -21.31
C LEU A 54 10.29 -1.00 -21.71
N GLU A 55 10.51 -0.12 -20.74
CA GLU A 55 10.99 1.24 -21.00
C GLU A 55 12.41 1.23 -21.58
N PHE A 56 13.29 0.37 -21.06
CA PHE A 56 14.62 0.17 -21.63
C PHE A 56 14.54 -0.32 -23.08
N GLU A 57 13.70 -1.33 -23.37
CA GLU A 57 13.49 -1.86 -24.72
C GLU A 57 12.94 -0.82 -25.69
N VAL A 58 11.96 -0.01 -25.27
CA VAL A 58 11.42 1.10 -26.07
C VAL A 58 12.51 2.10 -26.40
N ASN A 59 13.28 2.54 -25.41
CA ASN A 59 14.36 3.50 -25.61
C ASN A 59 15.48 2.95 -26.49
N HIS A 60 15.82 1.67 -26.35
CA HIS A 60 16.78 1.00 -27.23
C HIS A 60 16.30 1.01 -28.69
N CYS A 61 15.06 0.58 -28.92
CA CYS A 61 14.48 0.52 -30.25
C CYS A 61 14.38 1.91 -30.91
N LEU A 62 14.02 2.95 -30.13
CA LEU A 62 14.00 4.33 -30.60
C LEU A 62 15.39 4.85 -31.02
N ARG A 63 16.45 4.46 -30.30
CA ARG A 63 17.83 4.84 -30.66
C ARG A 63 18.29 4.15 -31.94
N GLU A 64 17.97 2.87 -32.10
CA GLU A 64 18.35 2.09 -33.28
C GLU A 64 17.60 2.52 -34.54
N MET A 65 16.34 2.93 -34.41
CA MET A 65 15.54 3.38 -35.56
C MET A 65 16.03 4.71 -36.17
N GLY A 66 16.85 5.49 -35.46
CA GLY A 66 17.30 6.80 -35.93
C GLY A 66 16.14 7.79 -36.17
N THR A 67 16.45 8.94 -36.76
CA THR A 67 15.42 9.89 -37.23
C THR A 67 14.99 9.50 -38.64
N ASP A 68 14.18 8.44 -38.75
CA ASP A 68 13.53 8.12 -40.03
C ASP A 68 12.39 9.12 -40.30
N PRO A 69 12.49 9.99 -41.33
CA PRO A 69 11.48 10.99 -41.61
C PRO A 69 10.17 10.40 -42.15
N ALA A 70 10.10 9.10 -42.45
CA ALA A 70 8.97 8.48 -43.15
C ALA A 70 7.99 7.69 -42.25
N ILE A 71 7.83 8.03 -40.96
CA ILE A 71 6.78 7.42 -40.13
C ILE A 71 5.41 7.75 -40.73
N ALA A 72 4.63 6.73 -41.07
CA ALA A 72 3.32 6.88 -41.65
C ALA A 72 2.36 7.58 -40.67
N ARG A 73 1.43 8.39 -41.19
CA ARG A 73 0.47 9.15 -40.36
C ARG A 73 -0.32 8.25 -39.42
N GLU A 74 -0.70 7.06 -39.89
CA GLU A 74 -1.43 6.06 -39.11
C GLU A 74 -0.62 5.56 -37.90
N GLU A 75 0.67 5.28 -38.09
CA GLU A 75 1.55 4.81 -37.03
C GLU A 75 1.76 5.89 -35.97
N ARG A 76 1.88 7.17 -36.36
CA ARG A 76 1.91 8.29 -35.42
C ARG A 76 0.64 8.37 -34.58
N SER A 77 -0.52 8.23 -35.22
CA SER A 77 -1.80 8.22 -34.52
C SER A 77 -1.91 7.08 -33.52
N ARG A 78 -1.38 5.88 -33.84
CA ARG A 78 -1.34 4.74 -32.91
C ARG A 78 -0.43 5.04 -31.72
N VAL A 79 0.77 5.58 -31.94
CA VAL A 79 1.69 6.00 -30.86
C VAL A 79 1.01 7.01 -29.95
N GLU A 80 0.39 8.06 -30.50
CA GLU A 80 -0.34 9.05 -29.71
C GLU A 80 -1.46 8.42 -28.87
N GLY A 81 -2.19 7.46 -29.44
CA GLY A 81 -3.20 6.69 -28.72
C GLY A 81 -2.62 5.94 -27.53
N PHE A 82 -1.52 5.20 -27.72
CA PHE A 82 -0.85 4.49 -26.64
C PHE A 82 -0.31 5.42 -25.56
N LEU A 83 0.25 6.58 -25.93
CA LEU A 83 0.76 7.56 -24.96
C LEU A 83 -0.35 8.18 -24.11
N ARG A 84 -1.48 8.56 -24.73
CA ARG A 84 -2.64 9.09 -24.01
C ARG A 84 -3.21 8.07 -23.03
N GLU A 85 -3.32 6.82 -23.46
CA GLU A 85 -3.78 5.75 -22.58
C GLU A 85 -2.81 5.54 -21.41
N LYS A 86 -1.50 5.49 -21.68
CA LYS A 86 -0.47 5.38 -20.64
C LYS A 86 -0.60 6.50 -19.61
N ASP A 87 -0.76 7.75 -20.05
CA ASP A 87 -0.92 8.90 -19.14
C ASP A 87 -2.19 8.79 -18.27
N ALA A 88 -3.30 8.34 -18.85
CA ALA A 88 -4.54 8.08 -18.11
C ALA A 88 -4.38 6.97 -17.06
N LEU A 89 -3.72 5.86 -17.43
CA LEU A 89 -3.47 4.74 -16.52
C LEU A 89 -2.54 5.15 -15.37
N VAL A 90 -1.45 5.88 -15.66
CA VAL A 90 -0.51 6.37 -14.64
C VAL A 90 -1.24 7.28 -13.65
N LYS A 91 -2.03 8.24 -14.14
CA LYS A 91 -2.83 9.11 -13.27
C LYS A 91 -3.74 8.29 -12.34
N SER A 92 -4.47 7.32 -12.91
CA SER A 92 -5.37 6.49 -12.11
C SER A 92 -4.63 5.62 -11.09
N ILE A 93 -3.46 5.06 -11.42
CA ILE A 93 -2.62 4.31 -10.47
C ILE A 93 -2.21 5.21 -9.30
N VAL A 94 -1.75 6.43 -9.58
CA VAL A 94 -1.35 7.39 -8.53
C VAL A 94 -2.53 7.72 -7.62
N ASP A 95 -3.71 8.00 -8.19
CA ASP A 95 -4.92 8.29 -7.42
C ASP A 95 -5.35 7.10 -6.52
N LEU A 96 -5.19 5.87 -7.00
CA LEU A 96 -5.47 4.66 -6.21
C LEU A 96 -4.43 4.46 -5.09
N ASP A 97 -3.15 4.64 -5.38
CA ASP A 97 -2.08 4.50 -4.37
C ASP A 97 -2.22 5.54 -3.25
N LEU A 98 -2.60 6.78 -3.56
CA LEU A 98 -2.90 7.79 -2.54
C LEU A 98 -4.06 7.38 -1.63
N GLN A 99 -5.10 6.75 -2.18
CA GLN A 99 -6.21 6.23 -1.39
C GLN A 99 -5.77 5.05 -0.51
N ILE A 100 -4.99 4.12 -1.05
CA ILE A 100 -4.43 2.99 -0.30
C ILE A 100 -3.62 3.51 0.89
N LEU A 101 -2.72 4.48 0.67
CA LEU A 101 -1.92 5.09 1.73
C LEU A 101 -2.79 5.72 2.82
N ALA A 102 -3.84 6.45 2.44
CA ALA A 102 -4.78 7.03 3.41
C ALA A 102 -5.48 5.95 4.26
N HIS A 103 -5.80 4.79 3.68
CA HIS A 103 -6.36 3.66 4.46
C HIS A 103 -5.31 3.02 5.38
N ILE A 104 -4.07 2.84 4.93
CA ILE A 104 -2.96 2.35 5.77
C ILE A 104 -2.77 3.27 6.98
N ASP A 105 -2.74 4.58 6.76
CA ASP A 105 -2.56 5.56 7.84
C ASP A 105 -3.68 5.50 8.87
N ARG A 106 -4.95 5.39 8.44
CA ARG A 106 -6.07 5.21 9.36
C ARG A 106 -5.92 3.94 10.20
N ILE A 107 -5.60 2.80 9.58
CA ILE A 107 -5.43 1.52 10.28
C ILE A 107 -4.27 1.60 11.29
N LYS A 108 -3.18 2.26 10.91
CA LYS A 108 -2.03 2.53 11.79
C LYS A 108 -2.46 3.34 13.01
N ASP A 109 -3.18 4.45 12.80
CA ASP A 109 -3.63 5.33 13.88
C ASP A 109 -4.64 4.63 14.82
N GLU A 110 -5.58 3.86 14.27
CA GLU A 110 -6.49 3.03 15.07
C GLU A 110 -5.74 2.01 15.94
N THR A 111 -4.70 1.38 15.39
CA THR A 111 -3.89 0.39 16.11
C THR A 111 -3.14 1.06 17.26
N ILE A 112 -2.56 2.24 17.02
CA ILE A 112 -1.87 3.04 18.05
C ILE A 112 -2.84 3.42 19.17
N HIS A 113 -4.04 3.92 18.85
CA HIS A 113 -5.05 4.27 19.85
C HIS A 113 -5.49 3.06 20.66
N LYS A 114 -5.69 1.89 20.02
CA LYS A 114 -6.01 0.63 20.73
C LYS A 114 -4.90 0.27 21.72
N LEU A 115 -3.63 0.33 21.31
CA LEU A 115 -2.49 0.05 22.20
C LEU A 115 -2.42 1.02 23.39
N GLN A 116 -2.62 2.32 23.15
CA GLN A 116 -2.66 3.33 24.22
C GLN A 116 -3.79 3.06 25.22
N SER A 117 -4.97 2.66 24.74
CA SER A 117 -6.11 2.33 25.61
C SER A 117 -5.88 1.08 26.46
N LEU A 118 -5.18 0.07 25.92
CA LEU A 118 -4.79 -1.11 26.70
C LEU A 118 -3.74 -0.77 27.77
N GLN A 119 -2.81 0.13 27.46
CA GLN A 119 -1.82 0.60 28.43
C GLN A 119 -2.47 1.40 29.57
N SER A 120 -3.45 2.26 29.28
CA SER A 120 -4.19 2.98 30.32
C SER A 120 -5.09 2.06 31.14
N GLY A 121 -5.76 1.08 30.51
CA GLY A 121 -6.54 0.05 31.21
C GLY A 121 -5.72 -0.73 32.23
N ARG A 122 -4.46 -1.08 31.91
CA ARG A 122 -3.54 -1.71 32.87
C ARG A 122 -3.24 -0.82 34.08
N LYS A 123 -3.10 0.50 33.89
CA LYS A 123 -2.93 1.44 35.02
C LYS A 123 -4.17 1.47 35.91
N THR A 124 -5.36 1.47 35.31
CA THR A 124 -6.62 1.44 36.04
C THR A 124 -6.75 0.15 36.85
N VAL A 125 -6.52 -1.02 36.25
CA VAL A 125 -6.58 -2.31 36.97
C VAL A 125 -5.56 -2.35 38.13
N ASN A 126 -4.33 -1.87 37.91
CA ASN A 126 -3.33 -1.79 38.99
C ASN A 126 -3.75 -0.81 40.10
N ALA A 127 -4.40 0.31 39.77
CA ALA A 127 -4.90 1.27 40.74
C ALA A 127 -6.07 0.71 41.58
N TYR A 128 -6.84 -0.25 41.05
CA TYR A 128 -7.87 -0.95 41.83
C TYR A 128 -7.29 -2.06 42.74
N ARG A 129 -6.15 -2.63 42.38
CA ARG A 129 -5.47 -3.67 43.17
C ARG A 129 -4.76 -3.09 44.40
N SER A 130 -4.21 -1.88 44.29
CA SER A 130 -3.49 -1.22 45.39
C SER A 130 -4.33 -0.98 46.65
N PRO A 131 -5.61 -0.55 46.59
CA PRO A 131 -6.48 -0.46 47.75
C PRO A 131 -6.85 -1.82 48.35
N LEU A 132 -7.09 -2.84 47.53
CA LEU A 132 -7.41 -4.19 48.01
C LEU A 132 -6.23 -4.80 48.77
N ASP A 133 -5.02 -4.72 48.21
CA ASP A 133 -3.81 -5.24 48.86
C ASP A 133 -3.48 -4.49 50.17
N SER A 134 -3.83 -3.19 50.26
CA SER A 134 -3.61 -2.39 51.49
C SER A 134 -4.72 -2.57 52.53
N VAL A 135 -5.94 -2.93 52.13
CA VAL A 135 -7.02 -3.33 53.05
C VAL A 135 -6.75 -4.74 53.62
N GLU A 136 -6.34 -5.71 52.81
CA GLU A 136 -5.95 -7.06 53.29
C GLU A 136 -4.74 -7.00 54.24
N ALA A 137 -3.75 -6.15 53.96
CA ALA A 137 -2.63 -5.92 54.87
C ALA A 137 -3.06 -5.28 56.20
N ALA A 138 -4.02 -4.34 56.18
CA ALA A 138 -4.54 -3.70 57.38
C ALA A 138 -5.42 -4.64 58.24
N GLU A 139 -6.13 -5.58 57.62
CA GLU A 139 -6.94 -6.59 58.33
C GLU A 139 -6.08 -7.72 58.92
N GLY A 140 -5.01 -8.15 58.23
CA GLY A 140 -4.07 -9.15 58.75
C GLY A 140 -3.25 -8.68 59.96
N THR A 141 -3.11 -7.37 60.16
CA THR A 141 -2.29 -6.80 61.26
C THR A 141 -3.10 -6.58 62.56
N LYS A 142 -4.44 -6.66 62.53
CA LYS A 142 -5.30 -6.37 63.70
C LYS A 142 -5.54 -7.55 64.66
N ILE A 143 -4.96 -8.71 64.42
CA ILE A 143 -5.23 -9.93 65.22
C ILE A 143 -4.18 -10.17 66.33
N LEU A 144 -3.12 -9.35 66.46
CA LEU A 144 -2.03 -9.63 67.41
C LEU A 144 -1.81 -8.60 68.53
N ASP A 145 -2.73 -7.67 68.77
CA ASP A 145 -2.67 -6.76 69.92
C ASP A 145 -3.87 -6.98 70.86
N HIS A 146 -3.98 -8.18 71.43
CA HIS A 146 -4.67 -8.33 72.72
C HIS A 146 -4.07 -9.51 73.50
N GLU A 147 -3.72 -9.23 74.76
CA GLU A 147 -3.20 -10.12 75.82
C GLU A 147 -1.68 -10.38 75.73
N ALA A 148 -0.84 -10.05 76.74
CA ALA A 148 -1.05 -9.76 78.16
C ALA A 148 0.08 -8.88 78.73
#